data_AF-A0A7J4EGT5-F1
#
_entry.id   AF-A0A7J4EGT5-F1
#
_cell.length_a   1.000
_cell.length_b   1.000
_cell.length_c   1.000
_cell.angle_alpha   90.00
_cell.angle_beta   90.00
_cell.angle_gamma   90.00
#
_symmetry.space_group_name_H-M   'P 1'
#
loop_
_entity.id
_entity.type
_entity.pdbx_description
1 polymer ?
#
loop_
_entity_poly.entity_id
_entity_poly.type
_entity_poly.pdbx_seq_one_letter_code
_entity_poly.pdbx_strand_id
1 'polypeptide(L)'
;MITQWFGTFLHDGKKIVKTILFPKDEEEVAERLLMIKKGKILEEERELVKGSKDVITNDVRLSKIAEYHPNVSLFKTVEIRPETYGFNLGLLQKASVKVAESETMEYLEKRDLQVIQMIKSFDELVSFSNNLSERFNEWNSLPSPDDSIIVISELKKQVEHAIDSLEKNFSSLCKKWHRILQR
;
A
#
# COMPACT_ATOMS: atom_id res chain seq x y z
N MET A 1 -15.89 24.72 -3.36
CA MET A 1 -16.10 23.26 -3.48
C MET A 1 -15.34 22.56 -2.37
N ILE A 2 -16.03 21.66 -1.69
CA ILE A 2 -15.51 20.87 -0.57
C ILE A 2 -15.80 19.41 -0.89
N THR A 3 -14.78 18.56 -0.87
CA THR A 3 -14.93 17.11 -1.04
C THR A 3 -14.86 16.47 0.36
N GLN A 4 -15.85 15.63 0.66
CA GLN A 4 -15.90 14.80 1.86
C GLN A 4 -15.92 13.33 1.45
N TRP A 5 -15.74 12.43 2.40
CA TRP A 5 -15.72 10.98 2.14
C TRP A 5 -17.03 10.43 1.55
N PHE A 6 -18.15 11.17 1.66
CA PHE A 6 -19.48 10.76 1.21
C PHE A 6 -20.05 11.59 0.06
N GLY A 7 -19.29 12.57 -0.46
CA GLY A 7 -19.76 13.41 -1.55
C GLY A 7 -18.97 14.68 -1.75
N THR A 8 -19.35 15.42 -2.79
CA THR A 8 -18.77 16.70 -3.16
C THR A 8 -19.82 17.79 -3.09
N PHE A 9 -19.45 18.92 -2.48
CA PHE A 9 -20.35 20.02 -2.12
C PHE A 9 -19.86 21.34 -2.69
N LEU A 10 -20.77 22.11 -3.29
CA LEU A 10 -20.54 23.49 -3.72
C LEU A 10 -21.25 24.44 -2.75
N HIS A 11 -20.51 25.43 -2.25
CA HIS A 11 -21.00 26.40 -1.28
C HIS A 11 -20.82 27.82 -1.84
N ASP A 12 -21.84 28.68 -1.72
CA ASP A 12 -21.81 30.09 -2.20
C ASP A 12 -21.30 31.10 -1.15
N GLY A 13 -21.01 30.62 0.05
CA GLY A 13 -20.60 31.42 1.21
C GLY A 13 -21.68 31.52 2.28
N LYS A 14 -22.95 31.23 1.95
CA LYS A 14 -24.07 31.20 2.90
C LYS A 14 -24.70 29.81 3.03
N LYS A 15 -24.80 29.07 1.92
CA LYS A 15 -25.42 27.74 1.88
C LYS A 15 -24.78 26.84 0.84
N ILE A 16 -25.12 25.56 0.92
CA ILE A 16 -24.80 24.56 -0.10
C ILE A 16 -25.72 24.79 -1.30
N VAL A 17 -25.14 25.03 -2.48
CA VAL A 17 -25.86 25.30 -3.74
C VAL A 17 -26.02 24.04 -4.57
N LYS A 18 -25.00 23.18 -4.61
CA LYS A 18 -24.99 21.94 -5.38
C LYS A 18 -24.31 20.85 -4.59
N THR A 19 -24.84 19.64 -4.67
CA THR A 19 -24.27 18.45 -4.02
C THR A 19 -24.32 17.29 -4.99
N ILE A 20 -23.25 16.50 -5.02
CA ILE A 20 -23.23 15.18 -5.66
C ILE A 20 -22.76 14.21 -4.58
N LEU A 21 -23.65 13.33 -4.15
CA LEU A 21 -23.37 12.31 -3.14
C LEU A 21 -22.75 11.08 -3.81
N PHE A 22 -21.85 10.42 -3.10
CA PHE A 22 -21.33 9.14 -3.56
C PHE A 22 -22.37 8.03 -3.40
N PRO A 23 -22.22 6.92 -4.14
CA PRO A 23 -23.02 5.73 -3.87
C PRO A 23 -22.86 5.31 -2.40
N LYS A 24 -23.95 4.89 -1.76
CA LYS A 24 -23.95 4.41 -0.37
C LYS A 24 -23.47 2.96 -0.28
N ASP A 25 -22.33 2.72 -0.91
CA ASP A 25 -21.69 1.42 -1.01
C ASP A 25 -20.25 1.53 -0.51
N GLU A 26 -19.80 0.54 0.23
CA GLU A 26 -18.49 0.55 0.88
C GLU A 26 -17.33 0.42 -0.12
N GLU A 27 -17.53 -0.25 -1.25
CA GLU A 27 -16.51 -0.43 -2.28
C GLU A 27 -16.36 0.84 -3.11
N GLU A 28 -17.48 1.42 -3.52
CA GLU A 28 -17.52 2.69 -4.25
C GLU A 28 -16.91 3.85 -3.46
N VAL A 29 -17.16 3.91 -2.14
CA VAL A 29 -16.54 4.90 -1.25
C VAL A 29 -15.04 4.63 -1.12
N ALA A 30 -14.64 3.37 -0.91
CA ALA A 30 -13.23 3.00 -0.81
C ALA A 30 -12.45 3.37 -2.08
N GLU A 31 -13.00 3.11 -3.27
CA GLU A 31 -12.38 3.45 -4.54
C GLU A 31 -12.15 4.96 -4.66
N ARG A 32 -13.17 5.77 -4.34
CA ARG A 32 -13.05 7.25 -4.36
C ARG A 32 -12.01 7.74 -3.36
N LEU A 33 -11.96 7.18 -2.15
CA LEU A 33 -10.94 7.51 -1.16
C LEU A 33 -9.53 7.18 -1.66
N LEU A 34 -9.35 6.03 -2.33
CA LEU A 34 -8.09 5.67 -2.99
C LEU A 34 -7.73 6.66 -4.10
N MET A 35 -8.69 7.06 -4.93
CA MET A 35 -8.46 8.05 -5.99
C MET A 35 -8.04 9.41 -5.42
N ILE A 36 -8.72 9.88 -4.37
CA ILE A 36 -8.38 11.13 -3.66
C ILE A 36 -6.95 11.05 -3.12
N LYS A 37 -6.61 9.98 -2.39
CA LYS A 37 -5.24 9.76 -1.87
C LYS A 37 -4.19 9.73 -2.96
N LYS A 38 -4.49 9.14 -4.12
CA LYS A 38 -3.59 9.06 -5.29
C LYS A 38 -3.53 10.38 -6.09
N GLY A 39 -4.17 11.46 -5.63
CA GLY A 39 -4.11 12.74 -6.32
C GLY A 39 -4.98 12.80 -7.59
N LYS A 40 -5.91 11.85 -7.78
CA LYS A 40 -6.79 11.81 -8.96
C LYS A 40 -8.06 12.62 -8.71
N ILE A 41 -8.57 13.28 -9.74
CA ILE A 41 -9.81 14.07 -9.69
C ILE A 41 -10.99 13.14 -9.98
N LEU A 42 -12.01 13.17 -9.13
CA LEU A 42 -13.22 12.35 -9.24
C LEU A 42 -14.15 12.91 -10.33
N GLU A 43 -15.03 12.07 -10.90
CA GLU A 43 -15.99 12.53 -11.91
C GLU A 43 -17.04 13.46 -11.28
N GLU A 44 -17.48 13.18 -10.05
CA GLU A 44 -18.42 14.03 -9.31
C GLU A 44 -17.87 15.45 -9.14
N GLU A 45 -16.56 15.58 -8.91
CA GLU A 45 -15.90 16.89 -8.81
C GLU A 45 -15.90 17.62 -10.16
N ARG A 46 -15.67 16.91 -11.27
CA ARG A 46 -15.73 17.49 -12.62
C ARG A 46 -17.15 17.92 -12.98
N GLU A 47 -18.15 17.08 -12.70
CA GLU A 47 -19.56 17.39 -12.93
C GLU A 47 -20.06 18.56 -12.09
N LEU A 48 -19.53 18.72 -10.88
CA LEU A 48 -19.86 19.87 -10.04
C LEU A 48 -19.40 21.18 -10.71
N VAL A 49 -18.20 21.21 -11.28
CA VAL A 49 -17.58 22.40 -11.89
C VAL A 49 -18.15 22.75 -13.26
N LYS A 50 -18.55 21.77 -14.10
CA LYS A 50 -19.02 21.99 -15.49
C LYS A 50 -20.14 23.05 -15.64
N GLY A 51 -20.87 23.39 -14.57
CA GLY A 51 -21.95 24.39 -14.57
C GLY A 51 -21.71 25.61 -13.69
N SER A 52 -20.49 25.84 -13.19
CA SER A 52 -20.19 26.94 -12.26
C SER A 52 -18.90 27.65 -12.66
N LYS A 53 -18.94 28.99 -12.75
CA LYS A 53 -17.76 29.82 -12.96
C LYS A 53 -17.11 30.13 -11.61
N ASP A 54 -15.78 30.25 -11.59
CA ASP A 54 -14.99 30.68 -10.43
C ASP A 54 -15.15 29.80 -9.18
N VAL A 55 -15.04 28.47 -9.37
CA VAL A 55 -15.11 27.52 -8.25
C VAL A 55 -13.78 27.55 -7.48
N ILE A 56 -13.87 27.84 -6.18
CA ILE A 56 -12.72 27.84 -5.27
C ILE A 56 -12.64 26.52 -4.49
N THR A 57 -11.43 26.02 -4.22
CA THR A 57 -11.18 24.81 -3.42
C THR A 57 -9.99 24.97 -2.47
N ASN A 58 -9.98 24.21 -1.37
CA ASN A 58 -8.85 24.08 -0.45
C ASN A 58 -8.00 22.82 -0.69
N ASP A 59 -8.33 22.00 -1.69
CA ASP A 59 -7.57 20.81 -2.06
C ASP A 59 -6.67 21.12 -3.26
N VAL A 60 -5.34 21.03 -3.07
CA VAL A 60 -4.34 21.28 -4.11
C VAL A 60 -4.56 20.39 -5.33
N ARG A 61 -5.05 19.16 -5.12
CA ARG A 61 -5.35 18.18 -6.17
C ARG A 61 -6.33 18.73 -7.22
N LEU A 62 -7.25 19.59 -6.77
CA LEU A 62 -8.33 20.15 -7.58
C LEU A 62 -7.94 21.44 -8.30
N SER A 63 -6.71 21.93 -8.12
CA SER A 63 -6.16 23.11 -8.83
C SER A 63 -6.27 23.04 -10.36
N LYS A 64 -6.38 21.83 -10.94
CA LYS A 64 -6.57 21.64 -12.39
C LYS A 64 -7.98 21.98 -12.88
N ILE A 65 -8.97 22.00 -12.00
CA ILE A 65 -10.38 22.22 -12.34
C ILE A 65 -11.04 23.34 -11.52
N ALA A 66 -10.39 23.84 -10.47
CA ALA A 66 -10.90 24.86 -9.57
C ALA A 66 -9.74 25.73 -9.06
N GLU A 67 -10.03 26.97 -8.67
CA GLU A 67 -9.03 27.90 -8.15
C GLU A 67 -8.65 27.54 -6.72
N TYR A 68 -7.36 27.35 -6.46
CA TYR A 68 -6.86 26.89 -5.17
C TYR A 68 -6.67 28.07 -4.20
N HIS A 69 -7.50 28.13 -3.15
CA HIS A 69 -7.39 29.11 -2.07
C HIS A 69 -7.56 28.44 -0.69
N PRO A 70 -6.48 28.01 -0.03
CA PRO A 70 -6.57 27.24 1.22
C PRO A 70 -6.99 28.09 2.43
N ASN A 71 -6.80 29.40 2.38
CA ASN A 71 -6.98 30.31 3.52
C ASN A 71 -8.38 30.93 3.63
N VAL A 72 -9.33 30.50 2.79
CA VAL A 72 -10.70 31.01 2.85
C VAL A 72 -11.38 30.48 4.12
N SER A 73 -11.85 31.38 4.98
CA SER A 73 -12.49 31.05 6.28
C SER A 73 -13.66 30.07 6.14
N LEU A 74 -14.33 30.09 5.00
CA LEU A 74 -15.45 29.20 4.68
C LEU A 74 -15.10 27.72 4.89
N PHE A 75 -13.89 27.31 4.53
CA PHE A 75 -13.46 25.91 4.67
C PHE A 75 -13.27 25.47 6.12
N LYS A 76 -13.17 26.39 7.06
CA LYS A 76 -13.07 26.12 8.50
C LYS A 76 -14.43 26.14 9.21
N THR A 77 -15.40 26.88 8.67
CA THR A 77 -16.69 27.12 9.33
C THR A 77 -17.81 26.24 8.79
N VAL A 78 -17.69 25.70 7.58
CA VAL A 78 -18.72 24.87 6.97
C VAL A 78 -18.69 23.46 7.59
N GLU A 79 -19.70 23.14 8.38
CA GLU A 79 -19.92 21.81 8.94
C GLU A 79 -20.88 21.02 8.04
N ILE A 80 -20.40 19.95 7.40
CA ILE A 80 -21.21 19.06 6.56
C ILE A 80 -21.29 17.71 7.26
N ARG A 81 -22.47 17.38 7.80
CA ARG A 81 -22.69 16.15 8.57
C ARG A 81 -23.11 14.99 7.67
N PRO A 82 -22.46 13.82 7.71
CA PRO A 82 -22.84 12.67 6.89
C PRO A 82 -24.26 12.18 7.20
N GLU A 83 -24.71 12.29 8.46
CA GLU A 83 -26.01 11.79 8.91
C GLU A 83 -27.18 12.51 8.22
N THR A 84 -27.03 13.80 7.88
CA THR A 84 -28.07 14.57 7.18
C THR A 84 -28.28 14.09 5.74
N TYR A 85 -27.34 13.33 5.19
CA TYR A 85 -27.41 12.72 3.85
C TYR A 85 -27.67 11.21 3.94
N GLY A 86 -27.92 10.68 5.15
CA GLY A 86 -28.15 9.27 5.41
C GLY A 86 -26.91 8.41 5.22
N PHE A 87 -25.73 8.95 5.52
CA PHE A 87 -24.48 8.21 5.63
C PHE A 87 -24.18 7.95 7.10
N ASN A 88 -23.70 6.74 7.41
CA ASN A 88 -23.32 6.32 8.75
C ASN A 88 -21.80 6.15 8.81
N LEU A 89 -21.19 6.50 9.94
CA LEU A 89 -19.78 6.22 10.25
C LEU A 89 -19.39 4.75 10.09
N GLY A 90 -20.32 3.81 10.29
CA GLY A 90 -20.08 2.39 10.00
C GLY A 90 -19.70 2.13 8.54
N LEU A 91 -20.26 2.89 7.59
CA LEU A 91 -19.89 2.79 6.17
C LEU A 91 -18.46 3.31 5.95
N LEU A 92 -18.12 4.46 6.55
CA LEU A 92 -16.77 5.02 6.48
C LEU A 92 -15.74 4.06 7.07
N GLN A 93 -16.04 3.42 8.21
CA GLN A 93 -15.15 2.45 8.84
C GLN A 93 -14.83 1.31 7.87
N LYS A 94 -15.85 0.68 7.29
CA LYS A 94 -15.67 -0.43 6.35
C LYS A 94 -14.90 -0.02 5.09
N ALA A 95 -15.24 1.13 4.50
CA ALA A 95 -14.51 1.67 3.36
C ALA A 95 -13.04 1.95 3.71
N SER A 96 -12.77 2.49 4.91
CA SER A 96 -11.41 2.76 5.38
C SER A 96 -10.58 1.47 5.57
N VAL A 97 -11.20 0.39 6.04
CA VAL A 97 -10.54 -0.93 6.13
C VAL A 97 -10.16 -1.42 4.74
N LYS A 98 -11.07 -1.37 3.76
CA LYS A 98 -10.77 -1.75 2.36
C LYS A 98 -9.64 -0.91 1.76
N VAL A 99 -9.61 0.41 2.01
CA VAL A 99 -8.51 1.29 1.57
C VAL A 99 -7.18 0.84 2.18
N ALA A 100 -7.15 0.57 3.50
CA ALA A 100 -5.95 0.14 4.20
C ALA A 100 -5.45 -1.23 3.72
N GLU A 101 -6.34 -2.18 3.47
CA GLU A 101 -6.01 -3.48 2.89
C GLU A 101 -5.38 -3.34 1.50
N SER A 102 -5.98 -2.52 0.64
CA SER A 102 -5.46 -2.25 -0.71
C SER A 102 -4.07 -1.58 -0.68
N GLU A 103 -3.88 -0.57 0.16
CA GLU A 103 -2.57 0.09 0.33
C GLU A 103 -1.51 -0.86 0.90
N THR A 104 -1.90 -1.73 1.84
CA THR A 104 -1.01 -2.73 2.42
C THR A 104 -0.58 -3.74 1.35
N MET A 105 -1.51 -4.22 0.53
CA MET A 105 -1.19 -5.14 -0.56
C MET A 105 -0.25 -4.50 -1.57
N GLU A 106 -0.53 -3.27 -2.02
CA GLU A 106 0.33 -2.51 -2.94
C GLU A 106 1.73 -2.30 -2.36
N TYR A 107 1.84 -2.07 -1.04
CA TYR A 107 3.12 -1.95 -0.35
C TYR A 107 3.89 -3.30 -0.30
N LEU A 108 3.21 -4.40 0.00
CA LEU A 108 3.83 -5.73 0.09
C LEU A 108 4.29 -6.25 -1.27
N GLU A 109 3.64 -5.83 -2.35
CA GLU A 109 4.04 -6.12 -3.73
C GLU A 109 5.29 -5.34 -4.19
N LYS A 110 5.75 -4.35 -3.42
CA LYS A 110 6.95 -3.57 -3.79
C LYS A 110 8.16 -4.49 -3.92
N ARG A 111 8.76 -4.48 -5.11
CA ARG A 111 9.93 -5.30 -5.44
C ARG A 111 11.10 -5.09 -4.48
N ASP A 112 11.34 -3.87 -4.02
CA ASP A 112 12.42 -3.57 -3.08
C ASP A 112 12.26 -4.33 -1.76
N LEU A 113 11.02 -4.43 -1.26
CA LEU A 113 10.72 -5.20 -0.06
C LEU A 113 11.01 -6.68 -0.28
N GLN A 114 10.61 -7.23 -1.43
CA GLN A 114 10.87 -8.63 -1.80
C GLN A 114 12.36 -8.91 -1.85
N VAL A 115 13.17 -8.01 -2.45
CA VAL A 115 14.63 -8.13 -2.48
C VAL A 115 15.24 -8.10 -1.08
N ILE A 116 14.78 -7.19 -0.21
CA ILE A 116 15.24 -7.12 1.18
C ILE A 116 14.95 -8.43 1.91
N GLN A 117 13.75 -9.01 1.74
CA GLN A 117 13.41 -10.30 2.36
C GLN A 117 14.27 -11.43 1.81
N MET A 118 14.54 -11.47 0.51
CA MET A 118 15.43 -12.48 -0.08
C MET A 118 16.84 -12.44 0.52
N ILE A 119 17.42 -11.24 0.68
CA ILE A 119 18.76 -11.08 1.28
C ILE A 119 18.75 -11.59 2.73
N LYS A 120 17.74 -11.21 3.52
CA LYS A 120 17.61 -11.69 4.90
C LYS A 120 17.49 -13.21 4.98
N SER A 121 16.66 -13.81 4.14
CA SER A 121 16.52 -15.27 4.08
C SER A 121 17.81 -15.96 3.65
N PHE A 122 18.59 -15.36 2.74
CA PHE A 122 19.90 -15.89 2.37
C PHE A 122 20.86 -15.92 3.57
N ASP A 123 20.96 -14.81 4.31
CA ASP A 123 21.79 -14.72 5.51
C ASP A 123 21.36 -15.74 6.59
N GLU A 124 20.06 -15.92 6.78
CA GLU A 124 19.50 -16.91 7.71
C GLU A 124 19.86 -18.35 7.32
N LEU A 125 19.74 -18.71 6.03
CA LEU A 125 20.10 -20.05 5.57
C LEU A 125 21.59 -20.34 5.70
N VAL A 126 22.46 -19.36 5.44
CA VAL A 126 23.90 -19.49 5.68
C VAL A 126 24.18 -19.77 7.16
N SER A 127 23.53 -19.03 8.06
CA SER A 127 23.62 -19.27 9.50
C SER A 127 23.14 -20.69 9.88
N PHE A 128 22.01 -21.14 9.32
CA PHE A 128 21.53 -22.50 9.53
C PHE A 128 22.51 -23.57 9.04
N SER A 129 23.10 -23.40 7.86
CA SER A 129 24.12 -24.33 7.32
C SER A 129 25.33 -24.45 8.25
N ASN A 130 25.80 -23.33 8.80
CA ASN A 130 26.90 -23.31 9.76
C ASN A 130 26.53 -24.04 11.05
N ASN A 131 25.37 -23.76 11.63
CA ASN A 131 24.89 -24.45 12.83
C ASN A 131 24.79 -25.97 12.60
N LEU A 132 24.26 -26.41 11.45
CA LEU A 132 24.18 -27.83 11.10
C LEU A 132 25.57 -28.45 10.95
N SER A 133 26.55 -27.71 10.40
CA SER A 133 27.94 -28.14 10.29
C SER A 133 28.57 -28.37 11.66
N GLU A 134 28.36 -27.43 12.59
CA GLU A 134 28.84 -27.56 13.97
C GLU A 134 28.21 -28.77 14.68
N ARG A 135 26.87 -28.92 14.60
CA ARG A 135 26.17 -30.06 15.21
C ARG A 135 26.64 -31.39 14.62
N PHE A 136 26.80 -31.46 13.30
CA PHE A 136 27.32 -32.65 12.62
C PHE A 136 28.73 -32.99 13.13
N ASN A 137 29.64 -32.03 13.17
CA ASN A 137 31.01 -32.27 13.61
C ASN A 137 31.09 -32.69 15.08
N GLU A 138 30.34 -32.05 15.96
CA GLU A 138 30.30 -32.40 17.38
C GLU A 138 29.76 -33.81 17.61
N TRP A 139 28.65 -34.19 16.97
CA TRP A 139 28.12 -35.54 17.11
C TRP A 139 29.08 -36.58 16.50
N ASN A 140 29.66 -36.29 15.34
CA ASN A 140 30.59 -37.20 14.68
C ASN A 140 31.89 -37.41 15.47
N SER A 141 32.21 -36.49 16.39
CA SER A 141 33.38 -36.59 17.26
C SER A 141 33.18 -37.53 18.47
N LEU A 142 31.95 -38.00 18.72
CA LEU A 142 31.69 -38.95 19.79
C LEU A 142 32.36 -40.31 19.51
N PRO A 143 32.73 -41.09 20.55
CA PRO A 143 33.38 -42.40 20.35
C PRO A 143 32.56 -43.44 19.56
N SER A 144 31.22 -43.30 19.55
CA SER A 144 30.28 -44.16 18.81
C SER A 144 29.04 -43.33 18.42
N PRO A 145 29.14 -42.51 17.37
CA PRO A 145 28.00 -41.72 16.89
C PRO A 145 26.92 -42.65 16.31
N ASP A 146 25.67 -42.22 16.45
CA ASP A 146 24.53 -42.95 15.89
C ASP A 146 24.37 -42.60 14.40
N ASP A 147 23.90 -43.56 13.60
CA ASP A 147 23.67 -43.38 12.16
C ASP A 147 22.66 -42.26 11.85
N SER A 148 21.83 -41.86 12.82
CA SER A 148 20.95 -40.69 12.73
C SER A 148 21.68 -39.39 12.38
N ILE A 149 23.00 -39.31 12.58
CA ILE A 149 23.82 -38.17 12.16
C ILE A 149 23.75 -37.91 10.64
N ILE A 150 23.44 -38.95 9.84
CA ILE A 150 23.23 -38.85 8.40
C ILE A 150 22.09 -37.88 8.08
N VAL A 151 21.04 -37.83 8.90
CA VAL A 151 19.90 -36.93 8.73
C VAL A 151 20.34 -35.46 8.79
N ILE A 152 21.25 -35.11 9.70
CA ILE A 152 21.81 -33.75 9.80
C ILE A 152 22.63 -33.41 8.55
N SER A 153 23.44 -34.36 8.07
CA SER A 153 24.23 -34.20 6.84
C SER A 153 23.34 -33.99 5.62
N GLU A 154 22.25 -34.75 5.50
CA GLU A 154 21.28 -34.61 4.42
C GLU A 154 20.54 -33.28 4.48
N LEU A 155 20.07 -32.86 5.67
CA LEU A 155 19.43 -31.56 5.85
C LEU A 155 20.39 -30.41 5.50
N LYS A 156 21.66 -30.50 5.91
CA LYS A 156 22.69 -29.52 5.53
C LYS A 156 22.82 -29.39 4.03
N LYS A 157 22.92 -30.51 3.30
CA LYS A 157 22.99 -30.51 1.83
C LYS A 157 21.76 -29.85 1.19
N GLN A 158 20.57 -30.07 1.74
CA GLN A 158 19.34 -29.43 1.26
C GLN A 158 19.38 -27.92 1.48
N VAL A 159 19.85 -27.46 2.65
CA VAL A 159 20.01 -26.04 2.96
C VAL A 159 21.05 -25.39 2.03
N GLU A 160 22.20 -26.03 1.82
CA GLU A 160 23.23 -25.53 0.88
C GLU A 160 22.71 -25.42 -0.54
N HIS A 161 21.92 -26.40 -0.99
CA HIS A 161 21.30 -26.33 -2.31
C HIS A 161 20.29 -25.17 -2.42
N ALA A 162 19.54 -24.88 -1.35
CA ALA A 162 18.64 -23.74 -1.31
C ALA A 162 19.40 -22.40 -1.35
N ILE A 163 20.53 -22.30 -0.65
CA ILE A 163 21.45 -21.14 -0.70
C ILE A 163 21.92 -20.91 -2.14
N ASP A 164 22.48 -21.92 -2.80
CA ASP A 164 22.94 -21.84 -4.20
C ASP A 164 21.84 -21.38 -5.15
N SER A 165 20.62 -21.88 -4.94
CA SER A 165 19.46 -21.55 -5.76
C SER A 165 19.05 -20.09 -5.58
N LEU A 166 19.03 -19.60 -4.33
CA LEU A 166 18.76 -18.18 -4.03
C LEU A 166 19.84 -17.26 -4.58
N GLU A 167 21.12 -17.64 -4.49
CA GLU A 167 22.24 -16.86 -5.02
C GLU A 167 22.16 -16.71 -6.55
N LYS A 168 21.83 -17.80 -7.26
CA LYS A 168 21.60 -17.78 -8.72
C LYS A 168 20.44 -16.86 -9.08
N ASN A 169 19.33 -16.94 -8.34
CA ASN A 169 18.17 -16.08 -8.55
C ASN A 169 18.52 -14.60 -8.32
N PHE A 170 19.23 -14.28 -7.24
CA PHE A 170 19.70 -12.93 -6.93
C PHE A 170 20.63 -12.38 -8.03
N SER A 171 21.63 -13.16 -8.43
CA SER A 171 22.55 -12.80 -9.51
C SER A 171 21.83 -12.55 -10.84
N SER A 172 20.81 -13.35 -11.16
CA SER A 172 19.97 -13.17 -12.36
C SER A 172 19.15 -11.89 -12.30
N LEU A 173 18.58 -11.58 -11.13
CA LEU A 173 17.84 -10.36 -10.87
C LEU A 173 18.77 -9.17 -11.07
N CYS A 174 19.90 -9.09 -10.37
CA CYS A 174 20.86 -7.98 -10.46
C CYS A 174 21.30 -7.70 -11.90
N LYS A 175 21.58 -8.75 -12.71
CA LYS A 175 21.90 -8.61 -14.14
C LYS A 175 20.75 -8.00 -14.95
N LYS A 176 19.50 -8.38 -14.65
CA LYS A 176 18.31 -7.79 -15.28
C LYS A 176 18.14 -6.32 -14.91
N TRP A 177 18.40 -5.95 -13.66
CA TRP A 177 18.34 -4.56 -13.19
C TRP A 177 19.38 -3.66 -13.84
N HIS A 178 20.63 -4.12 -13.95
CA HIS A 178 21.70 -3.36 -14.61
C HIS A 178 21.37 -3.04 -16.07
N ARG A 179 20.70 -3.95 -16.78
CA ARG A 179 20.24 -3.73 -18.17
C ARG A 179 19.08 -2.74 -18.29
N ILE A 180 18.23 -2.63 -17.27
CA ILE A 180 17.09 -1.69 -17.25
C ILE A 180 17.56 -0.26 -16.94
N LEU A 181 18.57 -0.11 -16.07
CA LEU A 181 19.14 1.19 -15.69
C LEU A 181 20.07 1.80 -16.75
N GLN A 182 20.49 1.04 -17.76
CA GLN A 182 21.30 1.50 -18.89
C GLN A 182 20.46 1.88 -20.14
N ARG A 183 19.13 1.87 -20.02
CA ARG A 183 18.18 2.34 -21.04
C ARG A 183 17.48 3.61 -20.54
#